data_AF-A0A418RM71-F1
#
_entry.id   AF-A0A418RM71-F1
#
_cell.length_a   1.000
_cell.length_b   1.000
_cell.length_c   1.000
_cell.angle_alpha   90.00
_cell.angle_beta   90.00
_cell.angle_gamma   90.00
#
_symmetry.space_group_name_H-M   'P 1'
#
loop_
_entity.id
_entity.type
_entity.pdbx_description
1 polymer ?
#
loop_
_entity_poly.entity_id
_entity_poly.type
_entity_poly.pdbx_seq_one_letter_code
_entity_poly.pdbx_strand_id
1 'polypeptide(L)'
;MQEIFLEIAETIEQLCELTKRWTAHEDIPKSQQHECRTLGRELHKIGGESLMREAFYVARGRNPAASVIQCYWDNIGDWRW
;
A
#
# COMPACT_ATOMS: atom_id res chain seq x y z
N MET A 1 -11.14 -20.20 -1.52
CA MET A 1 -10.71 -19.68 -0.19
C MET A 1 -9.20 -19.56 -0.10
N GLN A 2 -8.41 -20.60 -0.41
CA GLN A 2 -6.93 -20.51 -0.40
C GLN A 2 -6.35 -19.46 -1.37
N GLU A 3 -6.94 -19.29 -2.56
CA GLU A 3 -6.42 -18.36 -3.59
C GLU A 3 -6.49 -16.89 -3.16
N ILE A 4 -7.58 -16.46 -2.51
CA ILE A 4 -7.75 -15.07 -2.05
C ILE A 4 -6.72 -14.73 -0.96
N PHE A 5 -6.44 -15.65 -0.04
CA PHE A 5 -5.42 -15.42 0.99
C PHE A 5 -4.01 -15.30 0.39
N LEU A 6 -3.70 -16.08 -0.64
CA LEU A 6 -2.45 -15.97 -1.40
C LEU A 6 -2.35 -14.61 -2.10
N GLU A 7 -3.41 -14.19 -2.80
CA GLU A 7 -3.47 -12.90 -3.48
C GLU A 7 -3.26 -11.74 -2.50
N ILE A 8 -3.94 -11.74 -1.36
CA ILE A 8 -3.77 -10.72 -0.31
C ILE A 8 -2.32 -10.63 0.16
N ALA A 9 -1.72 -11.77 0.51
CA ALA A 9 -0.36 -11.82 1.01
C ALA A 9 0.64 -11.32 -0.04
N GLU A 10 0.43 -11.68 -1.31
CA GLU A 10 1.26 -11.24 -2.42
C GLU A 10 1.16 -9.72 -2.64
N THR A 11 -0.04 -9.14 -2.67
CA THR A 11 -0.23 -7.69 -2.84
C THR A 11 0.39 -6.89 -1.69
N ILE A 12 0.29 -7.39 -0.45
CA ILE A 12 0.95 -6.75 0.71
C ILE A 12 2.48 -6.82 0.58
N GLU A 13 3.03 -7.95 0.13
CA GLU A 13 4.47 -8.10 -0.07
C GLU A 13 5.00 -7.20 -1.18
N GLN A 14 4.25 -7.08 -2.29
CA GLN A 14 4.58 -6.14 -3.38
C GLN A 14 4.60 -4.69 -2.89
N LEU A 15 3.65 -4.29 -2.05
CA LEU A 15 3.66 -2.97 -1.41
C LEU A 15 4.90 -2.77 -0.53
N CYS A 16 5.26 -3.79 0.25
CA CYS A 16 6.45 -3.74 1.10
C CYS A 16 7.73 -3.60 0.27
N GLU A 17 7.88 -4.33 -0.82
CA GLU A 17 9.06 -4.23 -1.70
C GLU A 17 9.09 -2.88 -2.43
N LEU A 18 7.94 -2.39 -2.90
CA LEU A 18 7.83 -1.07 -3.53
C LEU A 18 8.34 0.04 -2.60
N THR A 19 7.90 0.01 -1.34
CA THR A 19 8.23 1.04 -0.34
C THR A 19 9.62 0.89 0.25
N LYS A 20 10.28 -0.26 0.15
CA LYS A 20 11.55 -0.59 0.82
C LYS A 20 12.69 0.41 0.60
N ARG A 21 12.73 1.07 -0.56
CA ARG A 21 13.79 2.04 -0.92
C ARG A 21 13.37 3.50 -0.71
N TRP A 22 12.15 3.75 -0.25
CA TRP A 22 11.67 5.10 0.01
C TRP A 22 12.34 5.68 1.24
N THR A 23 12.52 7.00 1.23
CA THR A 23 13.07 7.74 2.36
C THR A 23 11.99 8.65 2.94
N ALA A 24 12.07 8.94 4.24
CA ALA A 24 11.04 9.73 4.94
C ALA A 24 11.02 11.23 4.54
N HIS A 25 11.97 11.65 3.70
CA HIS A 25 12.16 13.04 3.30
C HIS A 25 11.86 13.27 1.82
N GLU A 26 11.50 12.22 1.09
CA GLU A 26 11.22 12.27 -0.35
C GLU A 26 9.77 11.88 -0.60
N ASP A 27 9.15 12.57 -1.57
CA ASP A 27 7.86 12.15 -2.12
C ASP A 27 7.99 10.76 -2.76
N ILE A 28 6.86 10.08 -2.95
CA ILE A 28 6.82 8.82 -3.71
C ILE A 28 7.43 9.06 -5.10
N PRO A 29 8.44 8.27 -5.52
CA PRO A 29 9.03 8.38 -6.85
C PRO A 29 7.95 8.34 -7.93
N LYS A 30 7.96 9.31 -8.87
CA LYS A 30 6.91 9.42 -9.90
C LYS A 30 6.69 8.14 -10.71
N SER A 31 7.75 7.36 -10.93
CA SER A 31 7.69 6.05 -11.60
C SER A 31 6.91 5.00 -10.81
N GLN A 32 6.83 5.12 -9.48
CA GLN A 32 6.20 4.16 -8.56
C GLN A 32 4.82 4.60 -8.09
N GLN A 33 4.44 5.87 -8.31
CA GLN A 33 3.12 6.41 -7.96
C GLN A 33 1.96 5.63 -8.57
N HIS A 34 2.09 5.21 -9.83
CA HIS A 34 1.04 4.43 -10.50
C HIS A 34 0.88 3.04 -9.87
N GLU A 35 1.99 2.33 -9.69
CA GLU A 35 2.05 1.01 -9.07
C GLU A 35 1.49 1.03 -7.64
N CYS A 36 1.88 2.02 -6.85
CA CYS A 36 1.36 2.28 -5.51
C CYS A 36 -0.18 2.40 -5.53
N ARG A 37 -0.75 3.24 -6.41
CA ARG A 37 -2.23 3.35 -6.53
C ARG A 37 -2.89 2.05 -6.95
N THR A 38 -2.28 1.29 -7.85
CA THR A 38 -2.82 0.01 -8.30
C THR A 38 -2.91 -0.98 -7.15
N LEU A 39 -1.84 -1.15 -6.37
CA LEU A 39 -1.81 -2.01 -5.19
C LEU A 39 -2.88 -1.59 -4.15
N GLY A 40 -2.99 -0.29 -3.86
CA GLY A 40 -4.01 0.22 -2.94
C GLY A 40 -5.44 -0.10 -3.40
N ARG A 41 -5.72 0.05 -4.70
CA ARG A 41 -7.02 -0.27 -5.30
C ARG A 41 -7.32 -1.77 -5.31
N GLU A 42 -6.32 -2.62 -5.53
CA GLU A 42 -6.46 -4.07 -5.46
C GLU A 42 -6.80 -4.53 -4.04
N LEU A 43 -6.05 -4.05 -3.04
CA LEU A 43 -6.34 -4.33 -1.62
C LEU A 43 -7.75 -3.86 -1.24
N HIS A 44 -8.14 -2.67 -1.68
CA HIS A 44 -9.49 -2.16 -1.44
C HIS A 44 -10.57 -3.00 -2.15
N LYS A 45 -10.32 -3.49 -3.37
CA LYS A 45 -11.26 -4.36 -4.09
C LYS A 45 -11.43 -5.72 -3.40
N ILE A 46 -10.36 -6.27 -2.82
CA ILE A 46 -10.38 -7.59 -2.17
C ILE A 46 -11.02 -7.52 -0.78
N GLY A 47 -10.60 -6.55 0.05
CA GLY A 47 -10.96 -6.50 1.48
C GLY A 47 -11.42 -5.14 1.98
N GLY A 48 -11.70 -4.19 1.09
CA GLY A 48 -12.13 -2.85 1.43
C GLY A 48 -11.04 -2.01 2.12
N GLU A 49 -11.48 -0.90 2.71
CA GLU A 49 -10.62 0.03 3.46
C GLU A 49 -9.84 -0.68 4.59
N SER A 50 -10.45 -1.67 5.25
CA SER A 50 -9.82 -2.39 6.37
C SER A 50 -8.55 -3.11 5.92
N LEU A 51 -8.60 -3.86 4.82
CA LEU A 51 -7.44 -4.57 4.31
C LEU A 51 -6.37 -3.60 3.78
N MET A 52 -6.79 -2.55 3.09
CA MET A 52 -5.86 -1.51 2.64
C MET A 52 -5.11 -0.87 3.82
N ARG A 53 -5.80 -0.59 4.93
CA ARG A 53 -5.20 -0.03 6.15
C ARG A 53 -4.23 -0.99 6.80
N GLU A 54 -4.58 -2.27 6.86
CA GLU A 54 -3.70 -3.32 7.36
C GLU A 54 -2.41 -3.39 6.54
N ALA A 55 -2.53 -3.43 5.21
CA ALA A 55 -1.38 -3.42 4.30
C ALA A 55 -0.49 -2.18 4.51
N PHE A 56 -1.10 -1.00 4.68
CA PHE A 56 -0.37 0.23 5.03
C PHE A 56 0.42 0.07 6.33
N TYR A 57 -0.18 -0.48 7.39
CA TYR A 57 0.52 -0.66 8.66
C TYR A 57 1.65 -1.69 8.56
N VAL A 58 1.47 -2.75 7.78
CA VAL A 58 2.52 -3.73 7.51
C VAL A 58 3.68 -3.08 6.77
N ALA A 59 3.40 -2.33 5.69
CA ALA A 59 4.42 -1.61 4.93
C ALA A 59 5.15 -0.56 5.78
N ARG A 60 4.41 0.21 6.59
CA ARG A 60 4.99 1.19 7.53
C ARG A 60 5.84 0.54 8.62
N GLY A 61 5.44 -0.64 9.08
CA GLY A 61 6.21 -1.43 10.05
C GLY A 61 7.56 -1.89 9.49
N ARG A 62 7.64 -2.15 8.18
CA ARG A 62 8.88 -2.51 7.48
C ARG A 62 9.71 -1.29 7.05
N ASN A 63 9.05 -0.23 6.58
CA ASN A 63 9.67 1.04 6.26
C ASN A 63 8.81 2.23 6.75
N PRO A 64 9.25 2.98 7.77
CA PRO A 64 8.56 4.18 8.24
C PRO A 64 8.28 5.23 7.14
N ALA A 65 9.07 5.26 6.06
CA ALA A 65 8.85 6.15 4.93
C ALA A 65 7.53 5.88 4.17
N ALA A 66 6.94 4.69 4.31
CA ALA A 66 5.61 4.40 3.78
C ALA A 66 4.51 5.28 4.40
N SER A 67 4.81 6.03 5.47
CA SER A 67 3.93 7.07 6.02
C SER A 67 3.60 8.20 5.04
N VAL A 68 4.37 8.36 3.95
CA VAL A 68 4.04 9.26 2.83
C VAL A 68 2.73 8.87 2.13
N ILE A 69 2.29 7.61 2.29
CA ILE A 69 0.99 7.14 1.81
C ILE A 69 -0.10 7.71 2.73
N GLN A 70 -0.91 8.63 2.23
CA GLN A 70 -2.07 9.20 2.91
C GLN A 70 -3.30 8.29 2.81
N CYS A 71 -3.18 7.07 3.34
CA CYS A 71 -4.23 6.04 3.36
C CYS A 71 -5.56 6.51 4.00
N TYR A 72 -5.51 7.49 4.89
CA TYR A 72 -6.65 7.97 5.69
C TYR A 72 -7.35 9.23 5.16
N TRP A 73 -6.87 9.83 4.07
CA TRP A 73 -7.34 11.16 3.69
C TRP A 73 -8.75 11.17 3.10
N ASP A 74 -9.07 10.19 2.23
CA ASP A 74 -10.36 10.16 1.54
C ASP A 74 -11.21 8.92 1.82
N ASN A 75 -10.71 7.93 2.58
CA ASN A 75 -11.37 6.62 2.79
C ASN A 75 -11.74 5.85 1.50
N ILE A 76 -11.26 6.28 0.33
CA ILE A 76 -11.67 5.76 -0.99
C ILE A 76 -10.79 4.60 -1.48
N GLY A 77 -9.82 4.13 -0.68
CA GLY A 77 -8.86 3.15 -1.18
C GLY A 77 -7.77 3.74 -2.09
N ASP A 78 -7.91 5.02 -2.46
CA ASP A 78 -7.00 5.74 -3.34
C ASP A 78 -5.95 6.43 -2.47
N TRP A 79 -4.76 5.85 -2.43
CA TRP A 79 -3.63 6.44 -1.74
C TRP A 79 -3.28 7.79 -2.38
N ARG A 80 -3.42 8.85 -1.59
CA ARG A 80 -2.91 10.18 -1.93
C ARG A 80 -1.53 10.36 -1.29
N TRP A 81 -0.70 11.19 -1.89
CA TRP A 81 0.63 11.54 -1.38
C TRP A 81 0.75 13.06 -1.37
#